data_AF-A0A2T7A556-F1
#
_entry.id   AF-A0A2T7A556-F1
#
_cell.length_a   1.000
_cell.length_b   1.000
_cell.length_c   1.000
_cell.angle_alpha   90.00
_cell.angle_beta   90.00
_cell.angle_gamma   90.00
#
_symmetry.space_group_name_H-M   'P 1'
#
loop_
_entity.id
_entity.type
_entity.pdbx_description
1 polymer ?
#
loop_
_entity_poly.entity_id
_entity_poly.type
_entity_poly.pdbx_seq_one_letter_code
_entity_poly.pdbx_strand_id
1 'polypeptide(L)'
;MTSLKNIGTTVVSEDVLNAAKRDFASERVSDQQTVQSIRHIFTTPPSTPYILGPHSAVKVATSLRLIKASQTAGQENVHHISLSAAHPAKFNPPPHVPTISNTGTTHY
;
A
#
# COMPACT_ATOMS: atom_id res chain seq x y z
N MET A 1 -13.48 19.61 16.27
CA MET A 1 -13.58 19.99 14.84
C MET A 1 -13.44 21.47 14.57
N THR A 2 -13.81 22.36 15.51
CA THR A 2 -13.59 23.82 15.37
C THR A 2 -12.12 24.19 15.12
N SER A 3 -11.19 23.60 15.89
CA SER A 3 -9.74 23.77 15.72
C SER A 3 -9.27 23.34 14.32
N LEU A 4 -9.67 22.16 13.85
CA LEU A 4 -9.34 21.64 12.53
C LEU A 4 -9.82 22.57 11.41
N LYS A 5 -11.05 23.11 11.53
CA LYS A 5 -11.61 24.04 10.54
C LYS A 5 -10.82 25.35 10.43
N ASN A 6 -10.34 25.86 11.57
CA ASN A 6 -9.77 27.20 11.64
C ASN A 6 -8.24 27.22 11.56
N ILE A 7 -7.56 26.17 12.01
CA ILE A 7 -6.09 26.10 12.18
C ILE A 7 -5.50 24.94 11.35
N GLY A 8 -6.34 24.08 10.75
CA GLY A 8 -5.88 22.95 9.93
C GLY A 8 -5.38 21.75 10.73
N THR A 9 -5.45 21.80 12.06
CA THR A 9 -5.02 20.69 12.93
C THR A 9 -5.89 20.59 14.18
N THR A 10 -5.87 19.43 14.82
CA THR A 10 -6.43 19.23 16.15
C THR A 10 -5.49 18.34 16.95
N VAL A 11 -5.28 18.69 18.21
CA VAL A 11 -4.57 17.86 19.18
C VAL A 11 -5.62 17.19 20.07
N VAL A 12 -5.43 15.91 20.36
CA VAL A 12 -6.31 15.13 21.25
C VAL A 12 -5.64 14.95 22.61
N SER A 13 -6.42 14.62 23.64
CA SER A 13 -5.83 14.28 24.95
C SER A 13 -5.04 12.97 24.87
N GLU A 14 -4.09 12.82 25.79
CA GLU A 14 -3.25 11.64 25.88
C GLU A 14 -4.07 10.36 26.14
N ASP A 15 -5.15 10.45 26.93
CA ASP A 15 -6.06 9.33 27.18
C ASP A 15 -6.74 8.82 25.91
N VAL A 16 -7.17 9.74 25.03
CA VAL A 16 -7.76 9.39 23.73
C VAL A 16 -6.72 8.76 22.82
N LEU A 17 -5.50 9.30 22.80
CA LEU A 17 -4.40 8.76 22.01
C LEU A 17 -4.02 7.34 22.47
N ASN A 18 -3.95 7.11 23.78
CA ASN A 18 -3.61 5.81 24.35
C ASN A 18 -4.72 4.78 24.16
N ALA A 19 -5.99 5.19 24.26
CA ALA A 19 -7.11 4.34 23.89
C ALA A 19 -7.02 3.90 22.42
N ALA A 20 -6.68 4.81 21.50
CA ALA A 20 -6.51 4.47 20.09
C ALA A 20 -5.32 3.54 19.83
N LYS A 21 -4.16 3.78 20.46
CA LYS A 21 -2.95 2.95 20.30
C LYS A 21 -3.11 1.52 20.82
N ARG A 22 -4.02 1.29 21.78
CA ARG A 22 -4.33 -0.05 22.27
C ARG A 22 -5.00 -0.90 21.19
N ASP A 23 -5.91 -0.31 20.41
CA ASP A 23 -6.78 -1.05 19.49
C ASP A 23 -6.33 -0.93 18.02
N PHE A 24 -5.58 0.12 17.68
CA PHE A 24 -5.19 0.44 16.31
C PHE A 24 -3.67 0.62 16.17
N ALA A 25 -3.15 0.10 15.05
CA ALA A 25 -1.81 0.39 14.55
C ALA A 25 -1.91 0.96 13.14
N SER A 26 -0.89 1.72 12.72
CA SER A 26 -0.82 2.31 11.39
C SER A 26 0.56 2.14 10.80
N GLU A 27 0.62 1.86 9.51
CA GLU A 27 1.86 1.76 8.74
C GLU A 27 1.77 2.66 7.50
N ARG A 28 2.90 3.24 7.11
CA ARG A 28 3.01 4.01 5.87
C ARG A 28 3.68 3.16 4.80
N VAL A 29 3.12 3.21 3.59
CA VAL A 29 3.67 2.56 2.40
C VAL A 29 3.86 3.61 1.32
N SER A 30 5.08 3.76 0.82
CA SER A 30 5.38 4.67 -0.30
C SER A 30 5.01 4.04 -1.65
N ASP A 31 4.91 4.85 -2.71
CA ASP A 31 4.65 4.36 -4.07
C ASP A 31 5.67 3.29 -4.52
N GLN A 32 6.95 3.50 -4.19
CA GLN A 32 8.02 2.53 -4.48
C GLN A 32 7.77 1.20 -3.76
N GLN A 33 7.38 1.25 -2.48
CA GLN A 33 7.04 0.05 -1.71
C GLN A 33 5.76 -0.62 -2.22
N THR A 34 4.78 0.16 -2.69
CA THR A 34 3.56 -0.36 -3.34
C THR A 34 3.92 -1.14 -4.61
N VAL A 35 4.74 -0.59 -5.50
CA VAL A 35 5.20 -1.27 -6.72
C VAL A 35 5.99 -2.55 -6.39
N GLN A 36 6.89 -2.48 -5.41
CA GLN A 36 7.63 -3.66 -4.94
C GLN A 36 6.69 -4.75 -4.42
N SER A 37 5.64 -4.38 -3.69
CA SER A 37 4.67 -5.32 -3.14
C SER A 37 3.85 -6.01 -4.24
N ILE A 38 3.43 -5.26 -5.27
CA ILE A 38 2.75 -5.84 -6.44
C ILE A 38 3.66 -6.87 -7.11
N ARG A 39 4.93 -6.50 -7.38
CA ARG A 39 5.90 -7.39 -8.02
C ARG A 39 6.14 -8.63 -7.17
N HIS A 40 6.43 -8.45 -5.88
CA HIS A 40 6.73 -9.54 -4.96
C HIS A 40 5.60 -10.57 -4.92
N ILE A 41 4.34 -10.15 -4.75
CA ILE A 41 3.21 -11.07 -4.69
C ILE A 41 2.94 -11.74 -6.04
N PHE A 42 3.15 -11.03 -7.15
CA PHE A 42 2.99 -11.61 -8.48
C PHE A 42 4.05 -12.69 -8.79
N THR A 43 5.29 -12.50 -8.34
CA THR A 43 6.43 -13.36 -8.74
C THR A 43 6.83 -14.42 -7.72
N THR A 44 6.32 -14.38 -6.48
CA THR A 44 6.79 -15.29 -5.41
C THR A 44 6.00 -16.61 -5.42
N PRO A 45 6.65 -17.77 -5.67
CA PRO A 45 6.04 -19.09 -5.49
C PRO A 45 5.76 -19.37 -4.00
N PRO A 46 4.87 -20.32 -3.64
CA PRO A 46 4.16 -21.30 -4.49
C PRO A 46 2.80 -20.81 -5.00
N SER A 47 2.37 -19.59 -4.65
CA SER A 47 1.09 -19.05 -5.10
C SER A 47 1.07 -18.84 -6.61
N THR A 48 -0.05 -19.18 -7.25
CA THR A 48 -0.35 -18.74 -8.62
C THR A 48 -0.20 -17.22 -8.70
N PRO A 49 0.37 -16.68 -9.80
CA PRO A 49 0.56 -15.23 -9.93
C PRO A 49 -0.73 -14.46 -9.64
N TYR A 50 -0.71 -13.63 -8.60
CA TYR A 50 -1.85 -12.82 -8.16
C TYR A 50 -1.55 -11.34 -8.34
N ILE A 51 -2.35 -10.66 -9.16
CA ILE A 51 -2.15 -9.23 -9.46
C ILE A 51 -2.90 -8.40 -8.42
N LEU A 52 -2.14 -7.63 -7.64
CA LEU A 52 -2.67 -6.64 -6.72
C LEU A 52 -2.86 -5.29 -7.41
N GLY A 53 -4.02 -4.67 -7.22
CA GLY A 53 -4.16 -3.23 -7.45
C GLY A 53 -3.42 -2.42 -6.37
N PRO A 54 -3.10 -1.13 -6.60
CA PRO A 54 -2.29 -0.32 -5.70
C PRO A 54 -2.88 -0.23 -4.27
N HIS A 55 -4.20 -0.09 -4.13
CA HIS A 55 -4.87 -0.04 -2.82
C HIS A 55 -4.72 -1.34 -2.03
N SER A 56 -4.80 -2.48 -2.71
CA SER A 56 -4.62 -3.79 -2.08
C SER A 56 -3.14 -4.05 -1.76
N ALA A 57 -2.24 -3.60 -2.64
CA ALA A 57 -0.80 -3.72 -2.44
C ALA A 57 -0.29 -2.96 -1.20
N VAL A 58 -0.79 -1.75 -0.95
CA VAL A 58 -0.49 -1.02 0.30
C VAL A 58 -0.84 -1.86 1.53
N LYS A 59 -2.04 -2.44 1.57
CA LYS A 59 -2.50 -3.23 2.72
C LYS A 59 -1.73 -4.54 2.88
N VAL A 60 -1.41 -5.21 1.78
CA VAL A 60 -0.61 -6.44 1.80
C VAL A 60 0.81 -6.14 2.28
N ALA A 61 1.43 -5.05 1.84
CA ALA A 61 2.74 -4.61 2.32
C ALA A 61 2.76 -4.44 3.84
N THR A 62 1.75 -3.73 4.37
CA THR A 62 1.55 -3.56 5.81
C THR A 62 1.34 -4.90 6.52
N SER A 63 0.48 -5.76 5.96
CA SER A 63 0.18 -7.07 6.55
C SER A 63 1.43 -7.95 6.65
N LEU A 64 2.29 -7.96 5.63
CA LEU A 64 3.56 -8.70 5.65
C LEU A 64 4.51 -8.19 6.75
N ARG A 65 4.56 -6.87 7.00
CA ARG A 65 5.35 -6.30 8.11
C ARG A 65 4.79 -6.73 9.46
N LEU A 66 3.46 -6.72 9.63
CA LEU A 66 2.79 -7.16 10.86
C LEU A 66 2.96 -8.67 11.11
N ILE A 67 2.93 -9.49 10.06
CA ILE A 67 3.24 -10.92 10.17
C ILE A 67 4.66 -11.11 10.71
N LYS A 68 5.65 -10.41 10.13
CA LYS A 68 7.04 -10.47 10.58
C LYS A 68 7.19 -9.99 12.03
N ALA A 69 6.48 -8.93 12.41
CA ALA A 69 6.49 -8.43 13.79
C ALA A 69 5.88 -9.44 14.77
N SER A 70 4.73 -10.03 14.43
CA SER A 70 4.06 -11.07 15.24
C SER A 70 4.95 -12.30 15.43
N GLN A 71 5.60 -12.76 14.35
CA GLN A 71 6.58 -13.85 14.39
C GLN A 71 7.77 -13.52 15.30
N THR A 72 8.31 -12.30 15.18
CA THR A 72 9.44 -11.84 16.01
C THR A 72 9.05 -11.75 17.49
N ALA A 73 7.80 -11.42 17.78
CA ALA A 73 7.24 -11.38 19.13
C ALA A 73 6.86 -12.77 19.69
N GLY A 74 7.08 -13.85 18.94
CA GLY A 74 6.74 -15.22 19.36
C GLY A 74 5.24 -15.49 19.40
N GLN A 75 4.43 -14.71 18.70
CA GLN A 75 2.99 -14.94 18.63
C GLN A 75 2.68 -16.05 17.62
N GLU A 76 2.02 -17.11 18.11
CA GLU A 76 1.59 -18.23 17.27
C GLU A 76 0.11 -18.10 16.90
N ASN A 77 -0.28 -18.74 15.78
CA ASN A 77 -1.67 -18.82 15.32
C ASN A 77 -2.38 -17.47 15.04
N VAL A 78 -1.61 -16.43 14.67
CA VAL A 78 -2.16 -15.12 14.30
C VAL A 78 -2.52 -15.10 12.81
N HIS A 79 -3.82 -15.05 12.52
CA HIS A 79 -4.31 -14.88 11.15
C HIS A 79 -4.35 -13.40 10.75
N HIS A 80 -3.72 -13.07 9.62
CA HIS A 80 -3.69 -11.71 9.08
C HIS A 80 -4.60 -11.63 7.85
N ILE A 81 -5.64 -10.80 7.92
CA ILE A 81 -6.63 -10.63 6.85
C ILE A 81 -6.45 -9.26 6.20
N SER A 82 -6.05 -9.24 4.92
CA SER A 82 -5.89 -8.00 4.14
C SER A 82 -7.09 -7.78 3.22
N LEU A 83 -7.78 -6.65 3.38
CA LEU A 83 -8.99 -6.31 2.63
C LEU A 83 -8.65 -5.79 1.21
N SER A 84 -8.90 -6.58 0.16
CA SER A 84 -8.75 -6.14 -1.23
C SER A 84 -9.87 -5.17 -1.63
N ALA A 85 -9.55 -3.87 -1.66
CA ALA A 85 -10.57 -2.81 -1.75
C ALA A 85 -11.02 -2.48 -3.18
N ALA A 86 -10.30 -2.95 -4.20
CA ALA A 86 -10.65 -2.68 -5.59
C ALA A 86 -10.00 -3.68 -6.54
N HIS A 87 -10.69 -3.93 -7.66
CA HIS A 87 -10.19 -4.77 -8.74
C HIS A 87 -8.99 -4.10 -9.45
N PRO A 88 -7.91 -4.83 -9.82
CA PRO A 88 -6.71 -4.25 -10.44
C PRO A 88 -6.99 -3.43 -11.72
N ALA A 89 -7.92 -3.90 -12.56
CA ALA A 89 -8.28 -3.25 -13.83
C ALA A 89 -8.75 -1.80 -13.69
N LYS A 90 -9.20 -1.36 -12.50
CA LYS A 90 -9.59 0.04 -12.25
C LYS A 90 -8.40 1.01 -12.23
N PHE A 91 -7.16 0.50 -12.25
CA PHE A 91 -5.94 1.30 -12.11
C PHE A 91 -4.93 1.08 -13.24
N ASN A 92 -5.39 0.60 -14.41
CA ASN A 92 -4.57 0.72 -15.61
C ASN A 92 -4.49 2.21 -15.96
N PRO A 93 -3.28 2.83 -16.01
CA PRO A 93 -3.17 4.15 -16.60
C PRO A 93 -3.70 4.06 -18.04
N PRO A 94 -4.43 5.07 -18.55
CA PRO A 94 -4.70 5.14 -19.97
C PRO A 94 -3.36 5.04 -20.71
N PRO A 95 -3.29 4.35 -21.86
CA PRO A 95 -2.08 4.38 -22.66
C PRO A 95 -1.74 5.85 -22.90
N HIS A 96 -0.62 6.31 -22.35
CA HIS A 96 -0.05 7.57 -22.75
C HIS A 96 0.31 7.37 -24.23
N VAL A 97 -0.51 7.92 -25.11
CA VAL A 97 -0.21 8.00 -26.54
C VAL A 97 0.53 9.32 -26.72
N PRO A 98 1.87 9.34 -26.80
CA PRO A 98 2.53 10.42 -27.50
C PRO A 98 2.25 10.18 -28.99
N THR A 99 1.24 10.88 -29.52
CA THR A 99 1.02 10.98 -30.96
C THR A 99 2.16 11.81 -31.57
N ILE A 100 2.99 11.14 -32.40
CA ILE A 100 3.81 11.60 -33.56
C ILE A 100 4.86 12.72 -33.33
N SER A 101 6.07 12.71 -33.94
CA SER A 101 6.43 12.26 -35.29
C SER A 101 7.90 11.80 -35.41
N ASN A 102 8.08 10.73 -36.20
CA ASN A 102 9.32 10.32 -36.84
C ASN A 102 9.77 11.38 -37.88
N THR A 103 10.96 11.97 -37.72
CA THR A 103 11.85 12.42 -38.81
C THR A 103 13.26 12.65 -38.27
N GLY A 104 14.28 11.99 -38.82
CA GLY A 104 15.64 12.52 -38.74
C GLY A 104 16.80 11.52 -38.69
N THR A 105 16.94 10.70 -39.72
CA THR A 105 18.20 10.42 -40.44
C THR A 105 19.44 9.93 -39.66
N THR A 106 19.73 8.64 -39.84
CA THR A 106 21.05 8.03 -39.72
C THR A 106 22.02 8.62 -40.76
N HIS A 107 23.16 9.14 -40.33
CA HIS A 107 24.36 9.18 -41.16
C HIS A 107 25.50 8.49 -40.40
N TYR A 108 26.19 7.64 -41.16
CA TYR A 108 27.41 6.91 -40.80
C TYR A 108 28.51 7.83 -40.27
#